data_AF-A0A957F9D3-F1
#
_entry.id   AF-A0A957F9D3-F1
#
_cell.length_a   1.000
_cell.length_b   1.000
_cell.length_c   1.000
_cell.angle_alpha   90.00
_cell.angle_beta   90.00
_cell.angle_gamma   90.00
#
_symmetry.space_group_name_H-M   'P 1'
#
loop_
_entity.id
_entity.type
_entity.pdbx_description
1 polymer ?
#
loop_
_entity_poly.entity_id
_entity_poly.type
_entity_poly.pdbx_seq_one_letter_code
_entity_poly.pdbx_strand_id
1 'polypeptide(L)'
;MGSRLYPLTRDRTKPAVPLAGKYRLIDIPMSNCLHADIEKIAILTQFKSVSLHRHIHRTYNRDMFTAGWVQILAAEQTHSSGDWYQGTADAIRKQIIEIKSAGSKYTLILAGDHLYRMDYRAFVDFHVDTGADVSIAVLPVSREDASGFGILKLDDEKRITEFVEKPKTDEQLAELVSGDNPAKPYMASMGIYVFNTDKLIEVLEENPGDDFGKHIIPAAIDSDVVMGYVFDGYWEDIGTTRRFYEVNLDMAAPLPKFNLYDPAHPIYTRPRFLPGSKVEGGSLHNVLLADGGRIQEATIRYSVIGLRSIISRGATVQHTVMMGADYYEAVEDTKHNDRMGIPNIGIGEGSFIEGAII
;
A
#
# COMPACT_ATOMS: atom_id res chain seq x y z
N MET A 1 -0.87 9.46 -8.46
CA MET A 1 -0.49 8.60 -9.61
C MET A 1 0.87 7.95 -9.35
N GLY A 2 1.03 6.64 -9.59
CA GLY A 2 2.29 5.92 -9.36
C GLY A 2 3.25 5.97 -10.55
N SER A 3 3.58 7.16 -11.06
CA SER A 3 4.42 7.34 -12.26
C SER A 3 5.83 6.75 -12.10
N ARG A 4 6.38 6.80 -10.88
CA ARG A 4 7.69 6.23 -10.50
C ARG A 4 7.74 4.69 -10.53
N LEU A 5 6.59 4.03 -10.63
CA LEU A 5 6.43 2.58 -10.78
C LEU A 5 6.12 2.17 -12.22
N TYR A 6 6.14 3.11 -13.17
CA TYR A 6 6.01 2.75 -14.58
C TYR A 6 7.13 1.74 -14.95
N PRO A 7 6.83 0.64 -15.66
CA PRO A 7 5.58 0.31 -16.36
C PRO A 7 4.52 -0.46 -15.55
N LEU A 8 4.77 -0.83 -14.28
CA LEU A 8 3.85 -1.63 -13.47
C LEU A 8 2.48 -0.98 -13.22
N THR A 9 2.42 0.36 -13.32
CA THR A 9 1.20 1.16 -13.19
C THR A 9 0.61 1.60 -14.54
N ARG A 10 1.05 0.99 -15.66
CA ARG A 10 0.51 1.29 -17.00
C ARG A 10 -0.95 0.89 -17.11
N ASP A 11 -1.34 -0.28 -16.63
CA ASP A 11 -2.70 -0.80 -16.80
C ASP A 11 -3.49 -0.90 -15.48
N ARG A 12 -2.90 -0.43 -14.37
CA ARG A 12 -3.46 -0.53 -13.00
C ARG A 12 -2.98 0.61 -12.10
N THR A 13 -3.68 0.83 -10.98
CA THR A 13 -3.25 1.76 -9.94
C THR A 13 -2.14 1.18 -9.07
N LYS A 14 -1.36 2.04 -8.38
CA LYS A 14 -0.34 1.62 -7.41
C LYS A 14 -0.91 0.69 -6.32
N PRO A 15 -2.07 0.99 -5.68
CA PRO A 15 -2.69 0.06 -4.73
C PRO A 15 -3.06 -1.32 -5.29
N ALA A 16 -3.24 -1.44 -6.61
CA ALA A 16 -3.57 -2.70 -7.28
C ALA A 16 -2.35 -3.51 -7.76
N VAL A 17 -1.12 -3.02 -7.52
CA VAL A 17 0.11 -3.73 -7.88
C VAL A 17 0.23 -5.00 -7.01
N PRO A 18 0.46 -6.18 -7.62
CA PRO A 18 0.69 -7.43 -6.89
C PRO A 18 1.90 -7.36 -5.96
N LEU A 19 1.76 -7.93 -4.77
CA LEU A 19 2.80 -8.01 -3.75
C LEU A 19 2.95 -9.47 -3.29
N ALA A 20 4.18 -9.92 -3.07
CA ALA A 20 4.51 -11.21 -2.48
C ALA A 20 3.75 -12.38 -3.15
N GLY A 21 3.70 -12.35 -4.48
CA GLY A 21 3.13 -13.39 -5.33
C GLY A 21 1.60 -13.44 -5.44
N LYS A 22 0.83 -13.01 -4.42
CA LYS A 22 -0.65 -13.13 -4.46
C LYS A 22 -1.47 -11.96 -3.91
N TYR A 23 -0.86 -11.11 -3.07
CA TYR A 23 -1.52 -9.98 -2.42
C TYR A 23 -1.52 -8.75 -3.34
N ARG A 24 -2.19 -7.68 -2.91
CA ARG A 24 -2.09 -6.34 -3.49
C ARG A 24 -1.76 -5.33 -2.38
N LEU A 25 -1.16 -4.19 -2.72
CA LEU A 25 -0.82 -3.18 -1.71
C LEU A 25 -2.02 -2.69 -0.89
N ILE A 26 -3.19 -2.54 -1.52
CA ILE A 26 -4.43 -2.16 -0.80
C ILE A 26 -4.84 -3.15 0.29
N ASP A 27 -4.41 -4.41 0.18
CA ASP A 27 -4.75 -5.44 1.17
C ASP A 27 -4.14 -5.16 2.54
N ILE A 28 -3.06 -4.38 2.59
CA ILE A 28 -2.38 -4.01 3.83
C ILE A 28 -3.25 -3.12 4.73
N PRO A 29 -3.63 -1.88 4.33
CA PRO A 29 -4.49 -1.05 5.15
C PRO A 29 -5.87 -1.67 5.36
N MET A 30 -6.42 -2.38 4.36
CA MET A 30 -7.70 -3.09 4.52
C MET A 30 -7.62 -4.13 5.63
N SER A 31 -6.56 -4.94 5.65
CA SER A 31 -6.36 -5.91 6.72
C SER A 31 -6.22 -5.20 8.06
N ASN A 32 -5.36 -4.19 8.18
CA ASN A 32 -5.19 -3.45 9.44
C ASN A 32 -6.52 -2.87 9.97
N CYS A 33 -7.38 -2.33 9.09
CA CYS A 33 -8.73 -1.89 9.46
C CYS A 33 -9.57 -3.04 10.04
N LEU A 34 -9.57 -4.20 9.40
CA LEU A 34 -10.34 -5.36 9.86
C LEU A 34 -9.85 -5.92 11.20
N HIS A 35 -8.54 -5.90 11.47
CA HIS A 35 -7.99 -6.32 12.77
C HIS A 35 -8.28 -5.32 13.88
N ALA A 36 -8.50 -4.06 13.52
CA ALA A 36 -8.88 -2.98 14.42
C ALA A 36 -10.41 -2.82 14.57
N ASP A 37 -11.20 -3.76 14.03
CA ASP A 37 -12.67 -3.72 14.03
C ASP A 37 -13.26 -2.43 13.41
N ILE A 38 -12.54 -1.84 12.43
CA ILE A 38 -13.02 -0.69 11.67
C ILE A 38 -13.94 -1.20 10.55
N GLU A 39 -15.24 -0.97 10.72
CA GLU A 39 -16.26 -1.56 9.85
C GLU A 39 -16.73 -0.67 8.69
N LYS A 40 -16.56 0.65 8.78
CA LYS A 40 -16.98 1.64 7.76
C LYS A 40 -15.75 2.13 7.01
N ILE A 41 -15.57 1.68 5.78
CA ILE A 41 -14.37 1.93 4.98
C ILE A 41 -14.75 2.51 3.62
N ALA A 42 -14.31 3.73 3.35
CA ALA A 42 -14.42 4.36 2.04
C ALA A 42 -13.07 4.31 1.30
N ILE A 43 -13.09 3.81 0.06
CA ILE A 43 -11.91 3.71 -0.80
C ILE A 43 -12.06 4.72 -1.94
N LEU A 44 -11.30 5.80 -1.87
CA LEU A 44 -11.34 6.86 -2.89
C LEU A 44 -10.47 6.46 -4.08
N THR A 45 -11.06 6.47 -5.27
CA THR A 45 -10.36 6.06 -6.51
C THR A 45 -10.54 7.08 -7.62
N GLN A 46 -9.47 7.34 -8.40
CA GLN A 46 -9.49 8.34 -9.47
C GLN A 46 -9.18 7.74 -10.85
N PHE A 47 -8.00 7.14 -11.02
CA PHE A 47 -7.53 6.63 -12.32
C PHE A 47 -7.47 5.10 -12.35
N LYS A 48 -7.65 4.46 -13.53
CA LYS A 48 -7.36 3.03 -13.81
C LYS A 48 -7.88 2.04 -12.75
N SER A 49 -9.08 2.28 -12.24
CA SER A 49 -9.60 1.66 -11.02
C SER A 49 -10.32 0.33 -11.22
N VAL A 50 -10.65 -0.08 -12.46
CA VAL A 50 -11.46 -1.30 -12.71
C VAL A 50 -10.88 -2.56 -12.05
N SER A 51 -9.57 -2.77 -12.15
CA SER A 51 -8.91 -3.92 -11.51
C SER A 51 -8.99 -3.85 -9.98
N LEU A 52 -8.88 -2.64 -9.42
CA LEU A 52 -9.00 -2.41 -7.97
C LEU A 52 -10.44 -2.63 -7.50
N HIS A 53 -11.42 -2.06 -8.20
CA HIS A 53 -12.86 -2.22 -7.92
C HIS A 53 -13.26 -3.69 -7.89
N ARG A 54 -12.88 -4.45 -8.92
CA ARG A 54 -13.14 -5.88 -8.99
C ARG A 54 -12.49 -6.66 -7.84
N HIS A 55 -11.31 -6.24 -7.39
CA HIS A 55 -10.61 -6.90 -6.29
C HIS A 55 -11.30 -6.63 -4.96
N ILE A 56 -11.63 -5.38 -4.65
CA ILE A 56 -12.34 -5.01 -3.42
C ILE A 56 -13.69 -5.74 -3.36
N HIS A 57 -14.50 -5.67 -4.42
CA HIS A 57 -15.80 -6.31 -4.46
C HIS A 57 -15.75 -7.85 -4.42
N ARG A 58 -14.61 -8.48 -4.70
CA ARG A 58 -14.46 -9.94 -4.60
C ARG A 58 -13.84 -10.40 -3.28
N THR A 59 -13.38 -9.46 -2.45
CA THR A 59 -12.55 -9.76 -1.27
C THR A 59 -13.18 -9.25 0.01
N TYR A 60 -13.64 -8.00 0.01
CA TYR A 60 -14.06 -7.28 1.19
C TYR A 60 -15.56 -7.00 1.21
N ASN A 61 -16.36 -7.97 0.73
CA ASN A 61 -17.82 -7.87 0.86
C ASN A 61 -18.22 -8.11 2.31
N ARG A 62 -19.00 -7.18 2.87
CA ARG A 62 -19.60 -7.30 4.19
C ARG A 62 -20.95 -8.00 4.10
N ASP A 63 -21.37 -8.55 5.23
CA ASP A 63 -22.67 -9.20 5.37
C ASP A 63 -23.80 -8.17 5.44
N MET A 64 -25.01 -8.55 4.99
CA MET A 64 -26.18 -7.67 4.91
C MET A 64 -26.73 -7.29 6.31
N PHE A 65 -26.37 -8.04 7.34
CA PHE A 65 -26.89 -7.85 8.71
C PHE A 65 -26.04 -6.90 9.57
N THR A 66 -24.91 -6.40 9.06
CA THR A 66 -24.05 -5.43 9.77
C THR A 66 -24.23 -4.02 9.22
N ALA A 67 -24.16 -3.00 10.08
CA ALA A 67 -24.21 -1.60 9.66
C ALA A 67 -22.91 -1.12 9.00
N GLY A 68 -21.82 -1.90 9.13
CA GLY A 68 -20.54 -1.66 8.47
C GLY A 68 -20.62 -1.84 6.95
N TRP A 69 -19.73 -1.16 6.25
CA TRP A 69 -19.68 -1.18 4.79
C TRP A 69 -18.27 -0.94 4.27
N VAL A 70 -17.98 -1.50 3.10
CA VAL A 70 -16.78 -1.17 2.31
C VAL A 70 -17.29 -0.60 0.99
N GLN A 71 -17.09 0.69 0.78
CA GLN A 71 -17.58 1.40 -0.39
C GLN A 71 -16.42 1.98 -1.20
N ILE A 72 -16.62 2.04 -2.51
CA ILE A 72 -15.67 2.63 -3.42
C ILE A 72 -16.26 3.92 -3.94
N LEU A 73 -15.62 5.03 -3.58
CA LEU A 73 -16.01 6.37 -4.00
C LEU A 73 -15.12 6.72 -5.19
N ALA A 74 -15.66 6.57 -6.40
CA ALA A 74 -14.97 6.96 -7.61
C ALA A 74 -15.07 8.49 -7.77
N ALA A 75 -14.05 9.11 -8.36
CA ALA A 75 -14.14 10.51 -8.74
C ALA A 75 -15.30 10.71 -9.73
N GLU A 76 -16.34 11.43 -9.30
CA GLU A 76 -17.47 11.84 -10.12
C GLU A 76 -17.27 13.27 -10.63
N GLN A 77 -17.68 13.53 -11.88
CA GLN A 77 -17.83 14.91 -12.36
C GLN A 77 -19.13 15.48 -11.78
N THR A 78 -19.03 16.48 -10.92
CA THR A 78 -20.20 17.18 -10.39
C THR A 78 -20.63 18.29 -11.34
N HIS A 79 -21.91 18.66 -11.32
CA HIS A 79 -22.45 19.73 -12.18
C HIS A 79 -21.83 21.12 -11.89
N SER A 80 -21.24 21.31 -10.70
CA SER A 80 -20.58 22.54 -10.27
C SER A 80 -19.08 22.60 -10.59
N SER A 81 -18.44 21.46 -10.87
CA SER A 81 -17.03 21.40 -11.27
C SER A 81 -16.81 20.19 -12.17
N GLY A 82 -16.47 20.42 -13.45
CA GLY A 82 -16.14 19.36 -14.41
C GLY A 82 -14.82 18.61 -14.13
N ASP A 83 -14.23 18.85 -12.97
CA ASP A 83 -12.86 18.51 -12.65
C ASP A 83 -12.74 17.27 -11.75
N TRP A 84 -11.81 16.42 -12.14
CA TRP A 84 -11.28 15.30 -11.35
C TRP A 84 -10.77 15.77 -9.97
N TYR A 85 -10.45 14.85 -9.05
CA TYR A 85 -9.78 15.22 -7.79
C TYR A 85 -8.50 16.02 -8.08
N GLN A 86 -8.42 17.25 -7.57
CA GLN A 86 -7.26 18.13 -7.75
C GLN A 86 -6.09 17.74 -6.83
N GLY A 87 -6.39 17.06 -5.73
CA GLY A 87 -5.40 16.46 -4.84
C GLY A 87 -6.06 15.63 -3.74
N THR A 88 -5.27 15.24 -2.75
CA THR A 88 -5.72 14.37 -1.64
C THR A 88 -6.76 15.05 -0.75
N ALA A 89 -6.65 16.36 -0.51
CA ALA A 89 -7.63 17.10 0.29
C ALA A 89 -8.94 17.31 -0.47
N ASP A 90 -8.87 17.67 -1.76
CA ASP A 90 -10.06 17.79 -2.62
C ASP A 90 -10.83 16.47 -2.73
N ALA A 91 -10.12 15.34 -2.78
CA ALA A 91 -10.74 14.03 -2.81
C ALA A 91 -11.63 13.79 -1.57
N ILE A 92 -11.15 14.14 -0.37
CA ILE A 92 -11.91 13.98 0.87
C ILE A 92 -12.99 15.05 0.99
N ARG A 93 -12.71 16.29 0.60
CA ARG A 93 -13.68 17.41 0.61
C ARG A 93 -14.94 17.09 -0.20
N LYS A 94 -14.79 16.49 -1.37
CA LYS A 94 -15.91 16.05 -2.20
C LYS A 94 -16.76 14.93 -1.56
N GLN A 95 -16.26 14.26 -0.52
CA GLN A 95 -16.95 13.20 0.21
C GLN A 95 -17.45 13.63 1.60
N ILE A 96 -17.45 14.93 1.93
CA ILE A 96 -17.92 15.42 3.24
C ILE A 96 -19.34 14.94 3.59
N ILE A 97 -20.25 14.85 2.61
CA ILE A 97 -21.62 14.35 2.83
C ILE A 97 -21.59 12.89 3.31
N GLU A 98 -20.80 12.03 2.66
CA GLU A 98 -20.67 10.62 3.05
C GLU A 98 -19.98 10.46 4.41
N ILE A 99 -18.95 11.29 4.69
CA ILE A 99 -18.27 11.32 5.98
C ILE A 99 -19.25 11.71 7.11
N LYS A 100 -20.06 12.75 6.90
CA LYS A 100 -21.12 13.17 7.85
C LYS A 100 -22.17 12.07 8.03
N SER A 101 -22.63 11.46 6.93
CA SER A 101 -23.61 10.36 6.91
C SER A 101 -23.12 9.11 7.66
N ALA A 102 -21.81 8.84 7.65
CA ALA A 102 -21.22 7.73 8.38
C ALA A 102 -21.40 7.85 9.90
N GLY A 103 -21.65 9.05 10.45
CA GLY A 103 -21.95 9.28 11.87
C GLY A 103 -20.86 8.78 12.81
N SER A 104 -19.59 8.81 12.37
CA SER A 104 -18.44 8.38 13.16
C SER A 104 -17.83 9.59 13.86
N LYS A 105 -17.36 9.40 15.10
CA LYS A 105 -16.73 10.48 15.89
C LYS A 105 -15.32 10.81 15.41
N TYR A 106 -14.62 9.78 14.92
CA TYR A 106 -13.24 9.87 14.44
C TYR A 106 -13.17 9.38 13.00
N THR A 107 -12.36 10.07 12.20
CA THR A 107 -12.08 9.71 10.81
C THR A 107 -10.60 9.33 10.67
N LEU A 108 -10.34 8.07 10.29
CA LEU A 108 -9.00 7.57 9.96
C LEU A 108 -8.75 7.71 8.46
N ILE A 109 -7.70 8.45 8.09
CA ILE A 109 -7.26 8.66 6.71
C ILE A 109 -6.00 7.84 6.47
N LEU A 110 -6.03 6.99 5.44
CA LEU A 110 -4.97 6.03 5.14
C LEU A 110 -4.43 6.18 3.73
N ALA A 111 -3.10 6.12 3.60
CA ALA A 111 -2.45 5.87 2.33
C ALA A 111 -2.62 4.39 1.91
N GLY A 112 -3.14 4.17 0.70
CA GLY A 112 -3.49 2.84 0.17
C GLY A 112 -2.33 2.06 -0.47
N ASP A 113 -1.09 2.54 -0.35
CA ASP A 113 0.04 2.15 -1.20
C ASP A 113 1.37 1.92 -0.46
N HIS A 114 1.32 1.82 0.87
CA HIS A 114 2.45 1.49 1.73
C HIS A 114 2.36 0.04 2.23
N LEU A 115 3.52 -0.56 2.56
CA LEU A 115 3.60 -1.87 3.21
C LEU A 115 3.97 -1.70 4.67
N TYR A 116 3.09 -2.11 5.59
CA TYR A 116 3.27 -2.00 7.03
C TYR A 116 2.28 -2.89 7.78
N ARG A 117 2.45 -3.05 9.09
CA ARG A 117 1.44 -3.64 9.97
C ARG A 117 1.30 -2.75 11.20
N MET A 118 0.14 -2.15 11.38
CA MET A 118 -0.12 -1.19 12.46
C MET A 118 -1.47 -1.52 13.11
N ASP A 119 -1.52 -1.56 14.44
CA ASP A 119 -2.78 -1.66 15.18
C ASP A 119 -3.42 -0.26 15.24
N TYR A 120 -4.49 -0.07 14.46
CA TYR A 120 -5.19 1.21 14.46
C TYR A 120 -5.98 1.48 15.74
N ARG A 121 -6.29 0.46 16.56
CA ARG A 121 -6.94 0.69 17.87
C ARG A 121 -5.99 1.45 18.76
N ALA A 122 -4.75 0.98 18.90
CA ALA A 122 -3.71 1.67 19.68
C ALA A 122 -3.47 3.11 19.18
N PHE A 123 -3.54 3.33 17.87
CA PHE A 123 -3.39 4.68 17.30
C PHE A 123 -4.59 5.59 17.60
N VAL A 124 -5.81 5.07 17.50
CA VAL A 124 -7.03 5.82 17.85
C VAL A 124 -7.11 6.05 19.35
N ASP A 125 -6.76 5.06 20.18
CA ASP A 125 -6.72 5.20 21.64
C ASP A 125 -5.73 6.30 22.03
N PHE A 126 -4.55 6.36 21.41
CA PHE A 126 -3.61 7.48 21.60
C PHE A 126 -4.23 8.84 21.25
N HIS A 127 -4.96 8.94 20.14
CA HIS A 127 -5.66 10.17 19.74
C HIS A 127 -6.70 10.59 20.79
N VAL A 128 -7.46 9.62 21.32
CA VAL A 128 -8.47 9.85 22.36
C VAL A 128 -7.82 10.28 23.68
N ASP A 129 -6.81 9.55 24.14
CA ASP A 129 -6.16 9.75 25.44
C ASP A 129 -5.40 11.07 25.52
N THR A 130 -4.86 11.54 24.39
CA THR A 130 -4.18 12.84 24.30
C THR A 130 -5.13 14.02 24.11
N GLY A 131 -6.42 13.76 23.86
CA GLY A 131 -7.40 14.80 23.54
C GLY A 131 -7.06 15.56 22.26
N ALA A 132 -6.37 14.91 21.32
CA ALA A 132 -5.93 15.53 20.09
C ALA A 132 -7.10 15.86 19.16
N ASP A 133 -6.94 16.93 18.39
CA ASP A 133 -7.80 17.25 17.25
C ASP A 133 -7.39 16.46 16.01
N VAL A 134 -6.07 16.30 15.86
CA VAL A 134 -5.44 15.54 14.79
C VAL A 134 -4.29 14.71 15.39
N SER A 135 -4.20 13.43 15.02
CA SER A 135 -3.01 12.63 15.29
C SER A 135 -2.41 12.13 14.00
N ILE A 136 -1.08 12.20 13.89
CA ILE A 136 -0.32 11.79 12.70
C ILE A 136 0.60 10.64 13.10
N ALA A 137 0.54 9.53 12.35
CA ALA A 137 1.51 8.46 12.54
C ALA A 137 2.87 8.87 11.93
N VAL A 138 3.93 8.78 12.73
CA VAL A 138 5.28 9.18 12.34
C VAL A 138 6.27 8.03 12.49
N LEU A 139 7.24 7.98 11.60
CA LEU A 139 8.29 6.97 11.57
C LEU A 139 9.66 7.62 11.81
N PRO A 140 10.46 7.16 12.77
CA PRO A 140 11.84 7.58 12.90
C PRO A 140 12.67 7.18 11.66
N VAL A 141 13.31 8.15 11.01
CA VAL A 141 14.12 7.93 9.80
C VAL A 141 15.50 8.55 9.90
N SER A 142 16.45 8.00 9.13
CA SER A 142 17.79 8.54 9.03
C SER A 142 17.83 9.82 8.20
N ARG A 143 18.97 10.49 8.20
CA ARG A 143 19.19 11.70 7.41
C ARG A 143 19.04 11.45 5.91
N GLU A 144 19.54 10.32 5.42
CA GLU A 144 19.52 9.99 4.00
C GLU A 144 18.08 9.82 3.48
N ASP A 145 17.22 9.22 4.31
CA ASP A 145 15.82 8.96 3.97
C ASP A 145 14.94 10.21 4.13
N ALA A 146 15.27 11.12 5.05
CA ALA A 146 14.41 12.25 5.43
C ALA A 146 13.99 13.16 4.27
N SER A 147 14.87 13.38 3.29
CA SER A 147 14.59 14.23 2.11
C SER A 147 13.45 13.71 1.21
N GLY A 148 13.10 12.42 1.32
CA GLY A 148 12.03 11.79 0.56
C GLY A 148 10.63 12.01 1.12
N PHE A 149 10.53 12.47 2.38
CA PHE A 149 9.29 12.50 3.17
C PHE A 149 8.95 13.91 3.67
N GLY A 150 7.73 14.07 4.19
CA GLY A 150 7.39 15.21 5.02
C GLY A 150 7.89 14.98 6.44
N ILE A 151 8.74 15.87 6.94
CA ILE A 151 9.36 15.77 8.27
C ILE A 151 8.61 16.64 9.26
N LEU A 152 8.33 16.06 10.42
CA LEU A 152 7.62 16.67 11.54
C LEU A 152 8.60 16.92 12.68
N LYS A 153 8.36 17.98 13.45
CA LYS A 153 9.05 18.24 14.71
C LYS A 153 8.11 17.97 15.87
N LEU A 154 8.51 17.06 16.76
CA LEU A 154 7.81 16.77 18.00
C LEU A 154 8.46 17.54 19.16
N ASP A 155 7.64 18.00 20.10
CA ASP A 155 8.10 18.40 21.43
C ASP A 155 8.10 17.23 22.43
N ASP A 156 8.43 17.51 23.69
CA ASP A 156 8.55 16.52 24.77
C ASP A 156 7.21 15.81 25.09
N GLU A 157 6.07 16.44 24.77
CA GLU A 157 4.74 15.88 24.96
C GLU A 157 4.22 15.16 23.69
N LYS A 158 5.06 15.05 22.65
CA LYS A 158 4.73 14.53 21.32
C LYS A 158 3.77 15.41 20.52
N ARG A 159 3.60 16.68 20.88
CA ARG A 159 2.87 17.64 20.05
C ARG A 159 3.71 17.98 18.84
N ILE A 160 3.06 18.06 17.67
CA ILE A 160 3.70 18.49 16.44
C ILE A 160 3.76 20.02 16.44
N THR A 161 4.96 20.56 16.43
CA THR A 161 5.18 22.03 16.42
C THR A 161 5.50 22.57 15.03
N GLU A 162 6.00 21.72 14.13
CA GLU A 162 6.42 22.12 12.79
C GLU A 162 6.28 20.97 11.80
N PHE A 163 5.96 21.30 10.54
CA PHE A 163 5.93 20.36 9.44
C PHE A 163 6.57 20.94 8.19
N VAL A 164 7.51 20.20 7.60
CA VAL A 164 8.17 20.58 6.35
C VAL A 164 8.08 19.43 5.35
N GLU A 165 7.36 19.66 4.25
CA GLU A 165 7.23 18.69 3.15
C GLU A 165 8.52 18.66 2.31
N LYS A 166 9.24 17.53 2.34
CA LYS A 166 10.45 17.27 1.52
C LYS A 166 11.50 18.37 1.66
N PRO A 167 12.08 18.51 2.87
CA PRO A 167 13.09 19.53 3.12
C PRO A 167 14.29 19.35 2.19
N LYS A 168 14.83 20.47 1.69
CA LYS A 168 15.83 20.48 0.62
C LYS A 168 17.22 20.88 1.07
N THR A 169 17.34 21.60 2.17
CA THR A 169 18.62 22.12 2.66
C THR A 169 19.00 21.48 3.99
N ASP A 170 20.29 21.55 4.30
CA ASP A 170 20.79 20.86 5.47
C ASP A 170 20.36 21.53 6.78
N GLU A 171 20.25 22.85 6.74
CA GLU A 171 19.81 23.73 7.83
C GLU A 171 18.34 23.46 8.18
N GLN A 172 17.45 23.37 7.18
CA GLN A 172 16.04 23.04 7.40
C GLN A 172 15.87 21.73 8.13
N LEU A 173 16.60 20.69 7.70
CA LEU A 173 16.52 19.41 8.38
C LEU A 173 17.11 19.49 9.80
N ALA A 174 18.21 20.22 10.02
CA ALA A 174 18.82 20.33 11.35
C ALA A 174 17.84 20.92 12.40
N GLU A 175 16.96 21.82 12.00
CA GLU A 175 15.94 22.42 12.87
C GLU A 175 14.79 21.45 13.24
N LEU A 176 14.62 20.36 12.47
CA LEU A 176 13.53 19.39 12.60
C LEU A 176 13.90 18.12 13.39
N VAL A 177 15.13 18.05 13.93
CA VAL A 177 15.55 16.94 14.80
C VAL A 177 14.65 16.90 16.02
N SER A 178 14.00 15.76 16.24
CA SER A 178 13.10 15.51 17.38
C SER A 178 13.05 14.05 17.82
N GLY A 179 13.89 13.18 17.25
CA GLY A 179 14.02 11.78 17.65
C GLY A 179 15.17 11.53 18.61
N ASP A 180 14.93 10.68 19.60
CA ASP A 180 15.92 10.29 20.62
C ASP A 180 17.08 9.45 20.07
N ASN A 181 16.86 8.76 18.94
CA ASN A 181 17.85 7.90 18.32
C ASN A 181 18.73 8.69 17.35
N PRO A 182 20.04 8.86 17.62
CA PRO A 182 20.93 9.61 16.73
C PRO A 182 21.04 9.02 15.31
N ALA A 183 20.80 7.71 15.13
CA ALA A 183 20.80 7.06 13.82
C ALA A 183 19.51 7.35 13.02
N LYS A 184 18.42 7.71 13.70
CA LYS A 184 17.11 8.02 13.12
C LYS A 184 16.47 9.23 13.81
N PRO A 185 17.07 10.43 13.70
CA PRO A 185 16.70 11.58 14.52
C PRO A 185 15.50 12.37 13.97
N TYR A 186 14.98 12.03 12.79
CA TYR A 186 13.88 12.74 12.14
C TYR A 186 12.58 11.93 12.22
N MET A 187 11.44 12.62 12.36
CA MET A 187 10.12 12.01 12.36
C MET A 187 9.46 12.23 11.00
N ALA A 188 9.36 11.19 10.18
CA ALA A 188 8.70 11.24 8.88
C ALA A 188 7.21 10.92 8.99
N SER A 189 6.36 11.73 8.36
CA SER A 189 4.93 11.42 8.24
C SER A 189 4.71 10.16 7.41
N MET A 190 3.92 9.23 7.93
CA MET A 190 3.53 8.01 7.22
C MET A 190 2.36 8.22 6.26
N GLY A 191 1.76 9.42 6.24
CA GLY A 191 0.53 9.69 5.49
C GLY A 191 -0.70 8.99 6.07
N ILE A 192 -0.71 8.78 7.39
CA ILE A 192 -1.77 8.13 8.15
C ILE A 192 -2.20 9.09 9.26
N TYR A 193 -3.48 9.45 9.28
CA TYR A 193 -4.01 10.50 10.14
C TYR A 193 -5.30 10.07 10.83
N VAL A 194 -5.48 10.40 12.10
CA VAL A 194 -6.78 10.36 12.79
C VAL A 194 -7.22 11.78 13.04
N PHE A 195 -8.47 12.08 12.72
CA PHE A 195 -9.10 13.36 13.01
C PHE A 195 -10.35 13.15 13.87
N ASN A 196 -10.62 14.11 14.75
CA ASN A 196 -12.01 14.39 15.15
C ASN A 196 -12.81 14.73 13.87
N THR A 197 -13.92 14.02 13.62
CA THR A 197 -14.62 14.15 12.33
C THR A 197 -15.12 15.57 12.08
N ASP A 198 -15.64 16.24 13.11
CA ASP A 198 -16.08 17.64 13.00
C ASP A 198 -14.91 18.57 12.64
N LYS A 199 -13.74 18.31 13.22
CA LYS A 199 -12.54 19.11 12.97
C LYS A 199 -11.97 18.90 11.57
N LEU A 200 -11.99 17.66 11.06
CA LEU A 200 -11.65 17.38 9.67
C LEU A 200 -12.53 18.20 8.70
N ILE A 201 -13.83 18.29 8.98
CA ILE A 201 -14.77 19.03 8.15
C ILE A 201 -14.45 20.53 8.21
N GLU A 202 -14.29 21.08 9.42
CA GLU A 202 -13.92 22.48 9.65
C GLU A 202 -12.66 22.87 8.87
N VAL A 203 -11.55 22.14 9.06
CA VAL A 203 -10.27 22.44 8.39
C VAL A 203 -10.39 22.33 6.86
N LEU A 204 -11.16 21.37 6.33
CA LEU A 204 -11.37 21.23 4.89
C LEU A 204 -12.26 22.33 4.30
N GLU A 205 -13.22 22.86 5.06
CA GLU A 205 -14.11 23.95 4.65
C GLU A 205 -13.40 25.31 4.71
N GLU A 206 -12.52 25.53 5.70
CA GLU A 206 -11.77 26.78 5.88
C GLU A 206 -10.54 26.88 4.97
N ASN A 207 -9.89 25.76 4.65
CA ASN A 207 -8.70 25.74 3.82
C ASN A 207 -9.03 25.25 2.40
N PRO A 208 -8.92 26.10 1.35
CA PRO A 208 -9.20 25.70 -0.03
C PRO A 208 -8.10 24.84 -0.67
N GLY A 209 -7.00 24.56 0.04
CA GLY A 209 -5.88 23.79 -0.48
C GLY A 209 -6.25 22.36 -0.87
N ASP A 210 -5.56 21.85 -1.88
CA ASP A 210 -5.89 20.55 -2.50
C ASP A 210 -5.07 19.35 -1.98
N ASP A 211 -4.06 19.57 -1.13
CA ASP A 211 -3.13 18.52 -0.67
C ASP A 211 -3.07 18.47 0.87
N PHE A 212 -3.24 17.27 1.42
CA PHE A 212 -3.22 17.05 2.86
C PHE A 212 -1.90 17.47 3.51
N GLY A 213 -0.78 16.99 2.98
CA GLY A 213 0.53 17.28 3.56
C GLY A 213 0.85 18.76 3.42
N LYS A 214 0.66 19.34 2.23
CA LYS A 214 1.14 20.70 1.97
C LYS A 214 0.25 21.82 2.52
N HIS A 215 -1.04 21.59 2.66
CA HIS A 215 -1.99 22.67 2.99
C HIS A 215 -2.79 22.38 4.26
N ILE A 216 -3.33 21.16 4.40
CA ILE A 216 -4.26 20.84 5.50
C ILE A 216 -3.52 20.64 6.82
N ILE A 217 -2.45 19.83 6.83
CA ILE A 217 -1.69 19.55 8.06
C ILE A 217 -0.99 20.82 8.62
N PRO A 218 -0.29 21.64 7.82
CA PRO A 218 0.24 22.93 8.30
C PRO A 218 -0.82 23.82 8.94
N ALA A 219 -1.99 23.96 8.30
CA ALA A 219 -3.06 24.78 8.85
C ALA A 219 -3.60 24.24 10.18
N ALA A 220 -3.75 22.91 10.29
CA ALA A 220 -4.18 22.28 11.54
C ALA A 220 -3.14 22.46 12.67
N ILE A 221 -1.84 22.47 12.36
CA ILE A 221 -0.78 22.70 13.37
C ILE A 221 -0.90 24.10 13.99
N ASP A 222 -1.29 25.09 13.19
CA ASP A 222 -1.41 26.49 13.64
C ASP A 222 -2.61 26.72 14.57
N SER A 223 -3.71 25.98 14.38
CA SER A 223 -4.98 26.22 15.08
C SER A 223 -5.38 25.15 16.10
N ASP A 224 -4.84 23.94 16.01
CA ASP A 224 -5.41 22.74 16.65
C ASP A 224 -4.40 21.98 17.52
N VAL A 225 -4.87 21.01 18.29
CA VAL A 225 -3.99 20.08 19.02
C VAL A 225 -3.57 18.94 18.10
N VAL A 226 -2.38 19.05 17.51
CA VAL A 226 -1.82 18.05 16.60
C VAL A 226 -0.76 17.20 17.31
N MET A 227 -0.97 15.88 17.39
CA MET A 227 -0.09 14.95 18.12
C MET A 227 0.59 13.94 17.19
N GLY A 228 1.87 13.65 17.46
CA GLY A 228 2.65 12.63 16.74
C GLY A 228 2.60 11.28 17.44
N TYR A 229 2.05 10.27 16.75
CA TYR A 229 2.14 8.88 17.19
C TYR A 229 3.38 8.23 16.58
N VAL A 230 4.40 8.00 17.41
CA VAL A 230 5.65 7.37 16.96
C VAL A 230 5.41 5.88 16.74
N PHE A 231 5.45 5.45 15.48
CA PHE A 231 5.36 4.07 15.07
C PHE A 231 6.75 3.44 15.00
N ASP A 232 6.91 2.28 15.63
CA ASP A 232 8.17 1.54 15.75
C ASP A 232 8.19 0.23 14.94
N GLY A 233 7.12 -0.04 14.18
CA GLY A 233 7.01 -1.23 13.35
C GLY A 233 7.61 -1.09 11.94
N TYR A 234 7.50 -2.17 11.17
CA TYR A 234 7.95 -2.17 9.78
C TYR A 234 7.04 -1.29 8.91
N TRP A 235 7.65 -0.40 8.13
CA TRP A 235 6.98 0.42 7.12
C TRP A 235 7.89 0.65 5.92
N GLU A 236 7.34 0.55 4.71
CA GLU A 236 8.04 0.84 3.47
C GLU A 236 7.11 1.53 2.44
N ASP A 237 7.60 2.63 1.83
CA ASP A 237 7.00 3.19 0.60
C ASP A 237 7.51 2.43 -0.63
N ILE A 238 6.62 1.63 -1.22
CA ILE A 238 6.89 0.89 -2.46
C ILE A 238 6.67 1.82 -3.67
N GLY A 239 7.27 3.01 -3.63
CA GLY A 239 7.03 4.09 -4.59
C GLY A 239 7.82 3.99 -5.89
N THR A 240 8.87 3.19 -5.94
CA THR A 240 9.76 3.03 -7.11
C THR A 240 9.86 1.57 -7.54
N THR A 241 10.15 1.32 -8.82
CA THR A 241 10.36 -0.03 -9.35
C THR A 241 11.46 -0.78 -8.60
N ARG A 242 12.54 -0.09 -8.21
CA ARG A 242 13.64 -0.68 -7.43
C ARG A 242 13.18 -1.14 -6.05
N ARG A 243 12.48 -0.27 -5.30
CA ARG A 243 11.94 -0.64 -3.98
C ARG A 243 10.91 -1.76 -4.08
N PHE A 244 10.04 -1.72 -5.08
CA PHE A 244 9.10 -2.80 -5.36
C PHE A 244 9.80 -4.16 -5.55
N TYR A 245 10.85 -4.18 -6.37
CA TYR A 245 11.64 -5.37 -6.62
C TYR A 245 12.34 -5.88 -5.35
N GLU A 246 13.05 -5.00 -4.64
CA GLU A 246 13.78 -5.34 -3.41
C GLU A 246 12.85 -5.91 -2.33
N VAL A 247 11.73 -5.23 -2.07
CA VAL A 247 10.77 -5.65 -1.05
C VAL A 247 10.14 -7.00 -1.40
N ASN A 248 9.82 -7.25 -2.68
CA ASN A 248 9.30 -8.56 -3.06
C ASN A 248 10.36 -9.65 -2.88
N LEU A 249 11.61 -9.44 -3.31
CA LEU A 249 12.66 -10.44 -3.13
C LEU A 249 12.96 -10.73 -1.66
N ASP A 250 12.87 -9.72 -0.79
CA ASP A 250 13.02 -9.89 0.67
C ASP A 250 11.98 -10.88 1.23
N MET A 251 10.77 -10.94 0.66
CA MET A 251 9.73 -11.89 1.07
C MET A 251 10.09 -13.36 0.82
N ALA A 252 11.06 -13.63 -0.07
CA ALA A 252 11.57 -14.96 -0.33
C ALA A 252 12.80 -15.30 0.53
N ALA A 253 13.32 -14.35 1.32
CA ALA A 253 14.43 -14.57 2.23
C ALA A 253 14.03 -15.49 3.39
N PRO A 254 14.98 -16.20 4.02
CA PRO A 254 14.70 -17.05 5.19
C PRO A 254 14.06 -16.31 6.37
N LEU A 255 14.44 -15.04 6.56
CA LEU A 255 13.91 -14.15 7.59
C LEU A 255 13.52 -12.82 6.92
N PRO A 256 12.31 -12.72 6.34
CA PRO A 256 11.85 -11.49 5.71
C PRO A 256 11.64 -10.41 6.77
N LYS A 257 11.89 -9.15 6.41
CA LYS A 257 11.66 -8.02 7.32
C LYS A 257 10.17 -7.84 7.63
N PHE A 258 9.31 -8.19 6.68
CA PHE A 258 7.86 -8.19 6.85
C PHE A 258 7.33 -9.63 6.92
N ASN A 259 6.77 -10.00 8.07
CA ASN A 259 6.31 -11.36 8.31
C ASN A 259 4.86 -11.59 7.84
N LEU A 260 4.70 -12.31 6.73
CA LEU A 260 3.39 -12.75 6.21
C LEU A 260 2.80 -13.98 6.94
N TYR A 261 3.55 -14.62 7.82
CA TYR A 261 3.19 -15.85 8.54
C TYR A 261 2.72 -15.59 9.98
N ASP A 262 2.25 -14.39 10.27
CA ASP A 262 1.68 -14.04 11.58
C ASP A 262 0.24 -14.56 11.68
N PRO A 263 -0.05 -15.54 12.57
CA PRO A 263 -1.38 -16.12 12.71
C PRO A 263 -2.37 -15.21 13.43
N ALA A 264 -1.90 -14.24 14.24
CA ALA A 264 -2.76 -13.32 14.95
C ALA A 264 -3.22 -12.17 14.04
N HIS A 265 -2.37 -11.77 13.10
CA HIS A 265 -2.65 -10.67 12.17
C HIS A 265 -2.36 -11.04 10.70
N PRO A 266 -3.09 -12.03 10.13
CA PRO A 266 -2.92 -12.43 8.75
C PRO A 266 -3.29 -11.28 7.79
N ILE A 267 -2.60 -11.18 6.65
CA ILE A 267 -3.05 -10.27 5.59
C ILE A 267 -4.18 -10.95 4.81
N TYR A 268 -5.37 -10.36 4.83
CA TYR A 268 -6.50 -10.81 4.04
C TYR A 268 -6.33 -10.38 2.59
N THR A 269 -6.73 -11.23 1.64
CA THR A 269 -6.75 -10.90 0.22
C THR A 269 -7.77 -11.77 -0.49
N ARG A 270 -7.94 -11.56 -1.79
CA ARG A 270 -8.92 -12.26 -2.61
C ARG A 270 -8.73 -13.79 -2.49
N PRO A 271 -9.72 -14.53 -1.98
CA PRO A 271 -9.70 -15.98 -2.04
C PRO A 271 -9.80 -16.44 -3.50
N ARG A 272 -8.96 -17.39 -3.88
CA ARG A 272 -8.95 -17.98 -5.23
C ARG A 272 -9.03 -19.49 -5.11
N PHE A 273 -9.87 -20.11 -5.91
CA PHE A 273 -9.95 -21.57 -6.04
C PHE A 273 -8.85 -22.05 -6.98
N LEU A 274 -7.60 -22.04 -6.49
CA LEU A 274 -6.44 -22.55 -7.21
C LEU A 274 -5.92 -23.81 -6.52
N PRO A 275 -5.41 -24.80 -7.27
CA PRO A 275 -4.72 -25.92 -6.66
C PRO A 275 -3.38 -25.45 -6.06
N GLY A 276 -2.78 -26.30 -5.23
CA GLY A 276 -1.38 -26.12 -4.85
C GLY A 276 -0.46 -26.12 -6.08
N SER A 277 0.68 -25.45 -5.96
CA SER A 277 1.69 -25.43 -7.02
C SER A 277 2.38 -26.78 -7.15
N LYS A 278 2.52 -27.27 -8.38
CA LYS A 278 3.21 -28.53 -8.69
C LYS A 278 4.65 -28.25 -9.11
N VAL A 279 5.60 -28.88 -8.43
CA VAL A 279 7.02 -28.86 -8.75
C VAL A 279 7.44 -30.27 -9.17
N GLU A 280 7.92 -30.40 -10.40
CA GLU A 280 8.38 -31.66 -10.99
C GLU A 280 9.89 -31.57 -11.23
N GLY A 281 10.68 -32.06 -10.28
CA GLY A 281 12.15 -31.94 -10.34
C GLY A 281 12.66 -30.49 -10.20
N GLY A 282 13.95 -30.30 -10.51
CA GLY A 282 14.61 -28.99 -10.41
C GLY A 282 15.13 -28.65 -9.00
N SER A 283 15.53 -27.39 -8.82
CA SER A 283 16.12 -26.88 -7.58
C SER A 283 15.49 -25.55 -7.19
N LEU A 284 15.02 -25.45 -5.95
CA LEU A 284 14.46 -24.23 -5.38
C LEU A 284 15.33 -23.77 -4.21
N HIS A 285 15.81 -22.54 -4.23
CA HIS A 285 16.60 -21.96 -3.15
C HIS A 285 16.11 -20.56 -2.82
N ASN A 286 15.54 -20.36 -1.62
CA ASN A 286 14.92 -19.09 -1.19
C ASN A 286 13.88 -18.59 -2.21
N VAL A 287 12.77 -19.33 -2.33
CA VAL A 287 11.72 -19.05 -3.32
C VAL A 287 10.38 -18.94 -2.61
N LEU A 288 9.67 -17.84 -2.85
CA LEU A 288 8.27 -17.70 -2.46
C LEU A 288 7.38 -18.14 -3.64
N LEU A 289 6.68 -19.26 -3.50
CA LEU A 289 5.78 -19.83 -4.52
C LEU A 289 4.33 -19.57 -4.13
N ALA A 290 3.62 -18.80 -4.95
CA ALA A 290 2.17 -18.65 -4.84
C ALA A 290 1.43 -19.84 -5.46
N ASP A 291 0.10 -19.85 -5.36
CA ASP A 291 -0.75 -20.98 -5.74
C ASP A 291 -0.90 -21.18 -7.26
N GLY A 292 -1.19 -22.42 -7.65
CA GLY A 292 -1.55 -22.79 -9.02
C GLY A 292 -0.40 -22.84 -10.02
N GLY A 293 0.86 -22.74 -9.59
CA GLY A 293 2.03 -22.80 -10.45
C GLY A 293 2.37 -24.21 -10.95
N ARG A 294 3.06 -24.28 -12.08
CA ARG A 294 3.62 -25.51 -12.67
C ARG A 294 5.09 -25.29 -12.99
N ILE A 295 5.97 -25.90 -12.20
CA ILE A 295 7.42 -25.77 -12.33
C ILE A 295 7.97 -27.13 -12.78
N GLN A 296 8.61 -27.17 -13.93
CA GLN A 296 9.14 -28.40 -14.52
C GLN A 296 10.65 -28.29 -14.66
N GLU A 297 11.39 -29.10 -13.92
CA GLU A 297 12.85 -29.28 -14.01
C GLU A 297 13.63 -27.97 -14.15
N ALA A 298 13.25 -26.95 -13.36
CA ALA A 298 13.81 -25.61 -13.40
C ALA A 298 14.67 -25.31 -12.17
N THR A 299 15.64 -24.42 -12.31
CA THR A 299 16.45 -23.91 -11.20
C THR A 299 15.98 -22.51 -10.83
N ILE A 300 15.40 -22.33 -9.65
CA ILE A 300 14.88 -21.05 -9.18
C ILE A 300 15.60 -20.63 -7.91
N ARG A 301 16.15 -19.42 -7.88
CA ARG A 301 16.91 -18.88 -6.75
C ARG A 301 16.47 -17.46 -6.39
N TYR A 302 16.33 -17.16 -5.10
CA TYR A 302 16.07 -15.80 -4.59
C TYR A 302 14.97 -15.07 -5.36
N SER A 303 13.81 -15.69 -5.51
CA SER A 303 12.76 -15.24 -6.44
C SER A 303 11.36 -15.39 -5.85
N VAL A 304 10.45 -14.54 -6.30
CA VAL A 304 9.02 -14.63 -5.99
C VAL A 304 8.29 -15.07 -7.25
N ILE A 305 7.54 -16.16 -7.15
CA ILE A 305 6.79 -16.74 -8.25
C ILE A 305 5.30 -16.60 -7.97
N GLY A 306 4.64 -15.74 -8.76
CA GLY A 306 3.24 -15.39 -8.61
C GLY A 306 2.27 -16.49 -9.01
N LEU A 307 0.98 -16.16 -8.93
CA LEU A 307 -0.11 -17.10 -9.16
C LEU A 307 -0.08 -17.68 -10.58
N ARG A 308 -0.39 -18.97 -10.72
CA ARG A 308 -0.51 -19.65 -12.03
C ARG A 308 0.74 -19.64 -12.91
N SER A 309 1.90 -19.33 -12.34
CA SER A 309 3.16 -19.29 -13.10
C SER A 309 3.50 -20.65 -13.71
N ILE A 310 3.88 -20.64 -14.99
CA ILE A 310 4.38 -21.81 -15.70
C ILE A 310 5.87 -21.57 -15.96
N ILE A 311 6.72 -22.50 -15.51
CA ILE A 311 8.17 -22.46 -15.73
C ILE A 311 8.60 -23.81 -16.29
N SER A 312 9.05 -23.78 -17.54
CA SER A 312 9.36 -24.97 -18.33
C SER A 312 10.72 -25.57 -18.00
N ARG A 313 10.94 -26.79 -18.51
CA ARG A 313 12.17 -27.59 -18.36
C ARG A 313 13.44 -26.79 -18.61
N GLY A 314 14.46 -27.00 -17.78
CA GLY A 314 15.79 -26.44 -17.95
C GLY A 314 15.87 -24.92 -17.77
N ALA A 315 14.76 -24.23 -17.44
CA ALA A 315 14.79 -22.80 -17.20
C ALA A 315 15.56 -22.48 -15.90
N THR A 316 16.29 -21.37 -15.91
CA THR A 316 16.98 -20.81 -14.75
C THR A 316 16.41 -19.43 -14.45
N VAL A 317 15.92 -19.23 -13.23
CA VAL A 317 15.28 -17.99 -12.77
C VAL A 317 15.96 -17.54 -11.48
N GLN A 318 16.60 -16.38 -11.50
CA GLN A 318 17.35 -15.87 -10.36
C GLN A 318 16.99 -14.42 -10.09
N HIS A 319 16.90 -14.03 -8.81
CA HIS A 319 16.63 -12.65 -8.43
C HIS A 319 15.46 -12.05 -9.24
N THR A 320 14.33 -12.75 -9.29
CA THR A 320 13.24 -12.40 -10.20
C THR A 320 11.91 -12.35 -9.45
N VAL A 321 11.12 -11.33 -9.75
CA VAL A 321 9.73 -11.19 -9.31
C VAL A 321 8.83 -11.51 -10.49
N MET A 322 8.35 -12.74 -10.56
CA MET A 322 7.36 -13.16 -11.55
C MET A 322 5.96 -12.87 -11.00
N MET A 323 5.23 -11.97 -11.64
CA MET A 323 3.92 -11.49 -11.19
C MET A 323 2.83 -12.58 -11.29
N GLY A 324 3.05 -13.56 -12.15
CA GLY A 324 2.14 -14.67 -12.42
C GLY A 324 1.23 -14.42 -13.61
N ALA A 325 0.20 -15.25 -13.76
CA ALA A 325 -0.74 -15.22 -14.87
C ALA A 325 -2.20 -15.04 -14.41
N ASP A 326 -2.95 -14.25 -15.19
CA ASP A 326 -4.36 -13.98 -14.91
C ASP A 326 -5.27 -15.20 -15.13
N TYR A 327 -4.87 -16.11 -16.02
CA TYR A 327 -5.57 -17.34 -16.39
C TYR A 327 -4.57 -18.44 -16.83
N TYR A 328 -5.06 -19.66 -16.99
CA TYR A 328 -4.31 -20.74 -17.66
C TYR A 328 -4.69 -20.75 -19.15
N GLU A 329 -3.72 -20.99 -20.03
CA GLU A 329 -4.01 -21.22 -21.44
C GLU A 329 -4.73 -22.56 -21.63
N ALA A 330 -5.75 -22.57 -22.50
CA ALA A 330 -6.34 -23.81 -22.95
C ALA A 330 -5.41 -24.52 -23.95
N VAL A 331 -5.61 -25.82 -24.14
CA VAL A 331 -4.81 -26.63 -25.10
C VAL A 331 -5.00 -26.11 -26.53
N GLU A 332 -6.18 -25.58 -26.84
CA GLU A 332 -6.50 -24.96 -28.11
C GLU A 332 -5.71 -23.66 -28.33
N ASP A 333 -5.51 -22.86 -27.27
CA ASP A 333 -4.74 -21.62 -27.30
C ASP A 333 -3.27 -21.91 -27.56
N THR A 334 -2.68 -22.90 -26.87
CA THR A 334 -1.27 -23.27 -27.08
C THR A 334 -1.04 -23.75 -28.51
N LYS A 335 -1.94 -24.57 -29.05
CA LYS A 335 -1.86 -25.02 -30.46
C LYS A 335 -2.01 -23.86 -31.44
N HIS A 336 -2.83 -22.85 -31.12
CA HIS A 336 -2.97 -21.66 -31.94
C HIS A 336 -1.69 -20.82 -31.91
N ASN A 337 -1.15 -20.58 -30.71
CA ASN A 337 0.10 -19.88 -30.49
C ASN A 337 1.26 -20.50 -31.27
N ASP A 338 1.41 -21.83 -31.20
CA ASP A 338 2.42 -22.57 -31.95
C ASP A 338 2.29 -22.36 -33.47
N ARG A 339 1.05 -22.37 -34.01
CA ARG A 339 0.80 -22.11 -35.44
C ARG A 339 1.11 -20.67 -35.84
N MET A 340 0.90 -19.71 -34.94
CA MET A 340 1.05 -18.28 -35.19
C MET A 340 2.43 -17.73 -34.79
N GLY A 341 3.29 -18.55 -34.18
CA GLY A 341 4.58 -18.10 -33.64
C GLY A 341 4.44 -17.16 -32.44
N ILE A 342 3.34 -17.26 -31.68
CA ILE A 342 3.09 -16.46 -30.48
C ILE A 342 3.65 -17.21 -29.27
N PRO A 343 4.38 -16.57 -28.35
CA PRO A 343 4.82 -17.22 -27.13
C PRO A 343 3.64 -17.61 -26.22
N ASN A 344 3.68 -18.84 -25.71
CA ASN A 344 2.76 -19.30 -24.65
C ASN A 344 3.02 -18.54 -23.33
N ILE A 345 2.03 -18.54 -22.44
CA ILE A 345 2.12 -17.96 -21.10
C ILE A 345 3.13 -18.75 -20.26
N GLY A 346 4.13 -18.05 -19.74
CA GLY A 346 5.11 -18.58 -18.81
C GLY A 346 6.55 -18.38 -19.30
N ILE A 347 7.47 -19.08 -18.64
CA ILE A 347 8.89 -19.11 -19.01
C ILE A 347 9.13 -20.37 -19.84
N GLY A 348 9.60 -20.17 -21.08
CA GLY A 348 9.88 -21.23 -22.05
C GLY A 348 11.10 -22.08 -21.68
N GLU A 349 11.22 -23.22 -22.36
CA GLU A 349 12.29 -24.20 -22.13
C GLU A 349 13.69 -23.59 -22.27
N GLY A 350 14.61 -23.94 -21.37
CA GLY A 350 16.01 -23.50 -21.41
C GLY A 350 16.25 -22.00 -21.18
N SER A 351 15.22 -21.23 -20.83
CA SER A 351 15.33 -19.77 -20.64
C SER A 351 16.21 -19.42 -19.43
N PHE A 352 17.02 -18.38 -19.54
CA PHE A 352 17.76 -17.80 -18.42
C PHE A 352 17.24 -16.39 -18.11
N ILE A 353 16.74 -16.20 -16.89
CA ILE A 353 16.17 -14.93 -16.42
C ILE A 353 16.86 -14.57 -15.11
N GLU A 354 17.40 -13.35 -15.07
CA GLU A 354 18.09 -12.81 -13.90
C GLU A 354 17.73 -11.33 -13.71
N GLY A 355 17.45 -10.93 -12.47
CA GLY A 355 17.32 -9.52 -12.12
C GLY A 355 16.07 -8.82 -12.67
N ALA A 356 14.96 -9.56 -12.86
CA ALA A 356 13.81 -9.08 -13.62
C ALA A 356 12.51 -8.99 -12.80
N ILE A 357 11.59 -8.15 -13.27
CA ILE A 357 10.15 -8.23 -12.92
C ILE A 357 9.42 -8.62 -14.20
N ILE A 358 8.71 -9.75 -14.19
CA ILE A 358 8.06 -10.33 -15.38
C ILE A 358 6.59 -10.66 -15.15
#